data_AF-A0A1Q7K7J2-F1
#
_entry.id   AF-A0A1Q7K7J2-F1
#
_cell.length_a   1.000
_cell.length_b   1.000
_cell.length_c   1.000
_cell.angle_alpha   90.00
_cell.angle_beta   90.00
_cell.angle_gamma   90.00
#
_symmetry.space_group_name_H-M   'P 1'
#
loop_
_entity.id
_entity.type
_entity.pdbx_description
1 polymer ?
#
loop_
_entity_poly.entity_id
_entity_poly.type
_entity_poly.pdbx_seq_one_letter_code
_entity_poly.pdbx_strand_id
1 'polypeptide(L)'
;MATSGPLRSPQREPIPIDARAADHLRYIRETMESAAEFTAVPGWGGVAMGVTALVAAFAASRQTTPRAWLAVWLIEAFVAVAIAAPAAATKAHRANSALFSGPGRKFVLSFAPPIVVGGLLTFALYHAGMLAALPGIWLLLYGTAIVTGGAFSVRVVPVMGMCLMLLGGAALFTPAAWGDAFMAAGFGVVQICFGWWIARHYGG
;
A
#
# COMPACT_ATOMS: atom_id res chain seq x y z
N MET A 1 7.14 72.39 6.67
CA MET A 1 7.94 71.38 7.40
C MET A 1 6.99 70.55 8.25
N ALA A 2 6.67 69.33 7.83
CA ALA A 2 5.85 68.40 8.60
C ALA A 2 6.78 67.41 9.31
N THR A 3 6.76 67.41 10.64
CA THR A 3 7.55 66.49 11.46
C THR A 3 6.86 65.13 11.52
N SER A 4 7.41 64.14 10.83
CA SER A 4 7.06 62.73 10.96
C SER A 4 7.42 62.27 12.38
N GLY A 5 6.42 62.14 13.25
CA GLY A 5 6.59 61.50 14.56
C GLY A 5 6.96 60.03 14.40
N PRO A 6 7.72 59.44 15.35
CA PRO A 6 8.14 58.05 15.24
C PRO A 6 6.91 57.14 15.22
N LEU A 7 6.83 56.28 14.20
CA LEU A 7 5.83 55.21 14.10
C LEU A 7 5.97 54.34 15.37
N ARG A 8 5.08 54.52 16.35
CA ARG A 8 4.96 53.61 17.49
C ARG A 8 4.78 52.22 16.91
N SER A 9 5.76 51.35 17.11
CA SER A 9 5.60 49.93 16.84
C SER A 9 4.35 49.47 17.60
N PRO A 10 3.38 48.79 16.95
CA PRO A 10 2.20 48.31 17.64
C PRO A 10 2.68 47.50 18.85
N GLN A 11 2.22 47.90 20.03
CA GLN A 11 2.52 47.27 21.30
C GLN A 11 2.20 45.78 21.12
N ARG A 12 3.22 44.90 21.12
CA ARG A 12 3.00 43.44 21.05
C ARG A 12 2.23 43.08 22.31
N GLU A 13 0.92 42.91 22.19
CA GLU A 13 0.11 42.35 23.27
C GLU A 13 0.77 41.02 23.68
N PRO A 14 1.09 40.83 24.97
CA PRO A 14 1.66 39.59 25.43
C PRO A 14 0.71 38.44 25.08
N ILE A 15 1.16 37.51 24.24
CA ILE A 15 0.39 36.30 23.94
C ILE A 15 0.09 35.62 25.28
N PRO A 16 -1.19 35.38 25.62
CA PRO A 16 -1.56 34.69 26.85
C PRO A 16 -0.85 33.34 26.97
N ILE A 17 -0.34 33.01 28.16
CA ILE A 17 0.47 31.80 28.40
C ILE A 17 -0.32 30.53 28.03
N ASP A 18 -1.62 30.54 28.29
CA ASP A 18 -2.62 29.53 27.95
C ASP A 18 -2.73 29.30 26.43
N ALA A 19 -2.79 30.36 25.63
CA ALA A 19 -2.79 30.24 24.16
C ALA A 19 -1.48 29.62 23.65
N ARG A 20 -0.33 30.05 24.20
CA ARG A 20 0.98 29.49 23.85
C ARG A 20 1.13 28.02 24.27
N ALA A 21 0.61 27.66 25.44
CA ALA A 21 0.62 26.29 25.94
C ALA A 21 -0.23 25.35 25.07
N ALA A 22 -1.44 25.79 24.68
CA ALA A 22 -2.30 25.03 23.78
C ALA A 22 -1.65 24.78 22.40
N ASP A 23 -0.95 25.79 21.86
CA ASP A 23 -0.22 25.65 20.60
C ASP A 23 0.98 24.70 20.72
N HIS A 24 1.73 24.74 21.83
CA HIS A 24 2.81 23.78 22.07
C HIS A 24 2.29 22.33 22.19
N LEU A 25 1.17 22.11 22.89
CA LEU A 25 0.56 20.77 22.99
C LEU A 25 0.08 20.26 21.63
N ARG A 26 -0.51 21.15 20.82
CA ARG A 26 -0.93 20.83 19.45
C ARG A 26 0.28 20.48 18.58
N TYR A 27 1.33 21.28 18.63
CA TYR A 27 2.58 21.05 17.90
C TYR A 27 3.23 19.72 18.31
N ILE A 28 3.32 19.41 19.60
CA ILE A 28 3.84 18.13 20.10
C ILE A 28 2.99 16.98 19.56
N ARG A 29 1.65 17.09 19.66
CA ARG A 29 0.73 16.06 19.17
C ARG A 29 0.88 15.84 17.67
N GLU A 30 0.86 16.89 16.86
CA GLU A 30 1.03 16.81 15.41
C GLU A 30 2.40 16.24 15.03
N THR A 31 3.46 16.65 15.74
CA THR A 31 4.81 16.14 15.52
C THR A 31 4.88 14.64 15.84
N MET A 32 4.32 14.21 16.97
CA MET A 32 4.25 12.79 17.35
C MET A 32 3.40 11.97 16.38
N GLU A 33 2.22 12.46 15.97
CA GLU A 33 1.36 11.81 14.98
C GLU A 33 2.05 11.69 13.61
N SER A 34 2.88 12.68 13.24
CA SER A 34 3.64 12.67 11.98
C SER A 34 4.86 11.74 12.00
N ALA A 35 5.44 11.49 13.18
CA ALA A 35 6.60 10.64 13.41
C ALA A 35 6.23 9.18 13.68
N ALA A 36 4.96 8.88 13.98
CA ALA A 36 4.49 7.52 14.20
C ALA A 36 4.51 6.70 12.89
N GLU A 37 5.00 5.46 12.97
CA GLU A 37 4.94 4.51 11.85
C GLU A 37 3.52 3.96 11.67
N PHE A 38 3.09 3.78 10.42
CA PHE A 38 1.81 3.14 10.10
C PHE A 38 1.90 1.63 10.35
N THR A 39 1.28 1.13 11.42
CA THR A 39 1.29 -0.30 11.79
C THR A 39 0.02 -1.04 11.39
N ALA A 40 -0.98 -0.35 10.82
CA ALA A 40 -2.31 -0.92 10.56
C ALA A 40 -2.41 -1.82 9.32
N VAL A 41 -1.27 -2.31 8.80
CA VAL A 41 -1.27 -3.34 7.76
C VAL A 41 -1.77 -4.67 8.37
N PRO A 42 -2.88 -5.25 7.89
CA PRO A 42 -3.51 -6.42 8.51
C PRO A 42 -2.77 -7.70 8.15
N GLY A 43 -2.08 -8.31 9.13
CA GLY A 43 -1.30 -9.53 8.89
C GLY A 43 -2.16 -10.72 8.46
N TRP A 44 -3.25 -11.00 9.18
CA TRP A 44 -4.19 -12.07 8.82
C TRP A 44 -4.91 -11.81 7.50
N GLY A 45 -5.18 -10.54 7.17
CA GLY A 45 -5.68 -10.15 5.85
C GLY A 45 -4.69 -10.52 4.74
N GLY A 46 -3.39 -10.29 4.97
CA GLY A 46 -2.32 -10.73 4.09
C GLY A 46 -2.28 -12.25 3.89
N VAL A 47 -2.42 -13.02 4.97
CA VAL A 47 -2.48 -14.49 4.87
C VAL A 47 -3.70 -14.95 4.07
N ALA A 48 -4.87 -14.39 4.34
CA ALA A 48 -6.10 -14.72 3.63
C ALA A 48 -5.99 -14.40 2.12
N MET A 49 -5.50 -13.22 1.76
CA MET A 49 -5.24 -12.85 0.36
C MET A 49 -4.26 -13.81 -0.32
N GLY A 50 -3.20 -14.22 0.38
CA GLY A 50 -2.24 -15.14 -0.22
C GLY A 50 -2.81 -16.54 -0.43
N VAL A 51 -3.68 -17.02 0.46
CA VAL A 51 -4.39 -18.30 0.27
C VAL A 51 -5.34 -18.23 -0.93
N THR A 52 -6.13 -17.16 -1.07
CA THR A 52 -7.03 -16.99 -2.23
C THR A 52 -6.23 -16.87 -3.53
N ALA A 53 -5.09 -16.16 -3.51
CA ALA A 53 -4.21 -16.05 -4.66
C ALA A 53 -3.61 -17.40 -5.11
N LEU A 54 -3.28 -18.30 -4.18
CA LEU A 54 -2.83 -19.66 -4.54
C LEU A 54 -3.95 -20.47 -5.20
N VAL A 55 -5.19 -20.34 -4.72
CA VAL A 55 -6.37 -20.97 -5.34
C VAL A 55 -6.61 -20.38 -6.74
N ALA A 56 -6.52 -19.06 -6.89
CA ALA A 56 -6.63 -18.37 -8.16
C ALA A 56 -5.54 -18.81 -9.15
N ALA A 57 -4.29 -18.92 -8.71
CA ALA A 57 -3.19 -19.39 -9.56
C ALA A 57 -3.44 -20.83 -10.07
N PHE A 58 -3.93 -21.72 -9.22
CA PHE A 58 -4.31 -23.08 -9.61
C PHE A 58 -5.51 -23.14 -10.56
N ALA A 59 -6.48 -22.23 -10.41
CA ALA A 59 -7.61 -22.09 -11.31
C ALA A 59 -7.19 -21.49 -12.66
N ALA A 60 -6.32 -20.47 -12.64
CA ALA A 60 -5.77 -19.78 -13.79
C ALA A 60 -4.91 -20.71 -14.65
N SER A 61 -4.08 -21.56 -14.03
CA SER A 61 -3.22 -22.52 -14.73
C SER A 61 -3.98 -23.60 -15.49
N ARG A 62 -5.29 -23.74 -15.26
CA ARG A 62 -6.19 -24.63 -16.01
C ARG A 62 -6.93 -23.95 -17.15
N GLN A 63 -6.85 -22.62 -17.25
CA GLN A 63 -7.54 -21.89 -18.29
C GLN A 63 -6.78 -22.01 -19.61
N THR A 64 -7.46 -22.47 -20.65
CA THR A 64 -6.89 -22.60 -22.01
C THR A 64 -7.03 -21.32 -22.82
N THR A 65 -7.90 -20.40 -22.40
CA THR A 65 -8.14 -19.14 -23.10
C THR A 65 -7.57 -17.95 -22.33
N PRO A 66 -6.91 -16.98 -23.01
CA PRO A 66 -6.36 -15.79 -22.36
C PRO A 66 -7.42 -14.96 -21.62
N ARG A 67 -8.66 -14.95 -22.12
CA ARG A 67 -9.78 -14.23 -21.51
C ARG A 67 -10.22 -14.85 -20.19
N ALA A 68 -10.37 -16.17 -20.14
CA ALA A 68 -10.75 -16.86 -18.91
C ALA A 68 -9.63 -16.77 -17.87
N TRP A 69 -8.36 -16.90 -18.30
CA TRP A 69 -7.20 -16.68 -17.44
C TRP A 69 -7.20 -15.29 -16.81
N LEU A 70 -7.40 -14.24 -17.63
CA LEU A 70 -7.46 -12.86 -17.14
C LEU A 70 -8.65 -12.65 -16.19
N ALA A 71 -9.80 -13.22 -16.51
CA ALA A 71 -10.99 -13.13 -15.65
C ALA A 71 -10.76 -13.70 -14.25
N VAL A 72 -10.07 -14.86 -14.14
CA VAL A 72 -9.72 -15.45 -12.83
C VAL A 72 -8.89 -14.47 -12.00
N TRP A 73 -7.86 -13.86 -12.59
CA TRP A 73 -7.01 -12.90 -11.88
C TRP A 73 -7.70 -11.59 -11.53
N LEU A 74 -8.61 -11.09 -12.38
CA LEU A 74 -9.41 -9.91 -12.06
C LEU A 74 -10.42 -10.19 -10.94
N ILE A 75 -11.02 -11.38 -10.92
CA ILE A 75 -11.88 -11.82 -9.81
C ILE A 75 -11.06 -11.90 -8.53
N GLU A 76 -9.88 -12.52 -8.58
CA GLU A 76 -8.98 -12.60 -7.41
C GLU A 76 -8.57 -11.21 -6.93
N ALA A 77 -8.25 -10.27 -7.82
CA ALA A 77 -7.93 -8.90 -7.43
C ALA A 77 -9.11 -8.25 -6.67
N PHE A 78 -10.35 -8.50 -7.08
CA PHE A 78 -11.53 -8.01 -6.37
C PHE A 78 -11.69 -8.70 -5.00
N VAL A 79 -11.47 -10.01 -4.92
CA VAL A 79 -11.48 -10.78 -3.65
C VAL A 79 -10.41 -10.23 -2.70
N ALA A 80 -9.19 -10.00 -3.19
CA ALA A 80 -8.09 -9.46 -2.42
C ALA A 80 -8.43 -8.07 -1.85
N VAL A 81 -9.03 -7.18 -2.65
CA VAL A 81 -9.52 -5.87 -2.17
C VAL A 81 -10.61 -6.03 -1.10
N ALA A 82 -11.56 -6.94 -1.31
CA ALA A 82 -12.64 -7.23 -0.37
C ALA A 82 -12.12 -7.81 0.96
N ILE A 83 -10.95 -8.45 0.97
CA ILE A 83 -10.26 -8.90 2.19
C ILE A 83 -9.46 -7.75 2.80
N ALA A 84 -8.64 -7.06 2.01
CA ALA A 84 -7.68 -6.08 2.48
C ALA A 84 -8.34 -4.85 3.10
N ALA A 85 -9.34 -4.27 2.43
CA ALA A 85 -9.92 -3.00 2.84
C ALA A 85 -10.64 -3.11 4.22
N PRO A 86 -11.53 -4.10 4.45
CA PRO A 86 -12.15 -4.27 5.77
C PRO A 86 -11.16 -4.68 6.85
N ALA A 87 -10.16 -5.51 6.53
CA ALA A 87 -9.14 -5.92 7.50
C ALA A 87 -8.28 -4.72 7.94
N ALA A 88 -7.86 -3.88 7.00
CA ALA A 88 -7.12 -2.66 7.29
C ALA A 88 -7.96 -1.66 8.10
N ALA A 89 -9.25 -1.50 7.74
CA ALA A 89 -10.17 -0.64 8.49
C ALA A 89 -10.35 -1.11 9.92
N THR A 90 -10.62 -2.41 10.10
CA THR A 90 -10.81 -3.00 11.43
C THR A 90 -9.56 -2.84 12.29
N LYS A 91 -8.36 -3.08 11.73
CA LYS A 91 -7.10 -2.92 12.47
C LYS A 91 -6.82 -1.45 12.82
N ALA A 92 -7.05 -0.52 11.90
CA ALA A 92 -6.88 0.90 12.14
C ALA A 92 -7.82 1.41 13.25
N HIS A 93 -9.10 1.02 13.20
CA HIS A 93 -10.09 1.33 14.23
C HIS A 93 -9.68 0.78 15.60
N ARG A 94 -9.22 -0.48 15.68
CA ARG A 94 -8.73 -1.08 16.94
C ARG A 94 -7.50 -0.35 17.50
N ALA A 95 -6.68 0.21 16.63
CA ALA A 95 -5.50 0.99 17.02
C ALA A 95 -5.79 2.46 17.34
N ASN A 96 -7.07 2.88 17.42
CA ASN A 96 -7.49 4.29 17.56
C ASN A 96 -6.83 5.23 16.54
N SER A 97 -6.51 4.69 15.36
CA SER A 97 -5.87 5.42 14.26
C SER A 97 -6.86 5.53 13.11
N ALA A 98 -6.95 6.70 12.47
CA ALA A 98 -7.76 6.82 11.26
C ALA A 98 -6.91 6.35 10.06
N LEU A 99 -7.46 5.46 9.22
CA LEU A 99 -6.82 5.07 7.95
C LEU A 99 -6.46 6.27 7.07
N PHE A 100 -7.19 7.36 7.22
CA PHE A 100 -7.03 8.60 6.45
C PHE A 100 -6.41 9.76 7.24
N SER A 101 -5.85 9.52 8.44
CA SER A 101 -5.10 10.54 9.19
C SER A 101 -3.59 10.25 9.18
N GLY A 102 -2.79 11.33 9.14
CA GLY A 102 -1.32 11.28 9.25
C GLY A 102 -0.64 10.24 8.33
N PRO A 103 -0.01 9.18 8.88
CA PRO A 103 0.69 8.13 8.11
C PRO A 103 -0.19 7.31 7.16
N GLY A 104 -1.43 6.97 7.53
CA GLY A 104 -2.31 6.13 6.71
C GLY A 104 -2.71 6.79 5.40
N ARG A 105 -2.96 8.11 5.43
CA ARG A 105 -3.22 8.89 4.21
C ARG A 105 -2.02 8.88 3.26
N LYS A 106 -0.80 9.00 3.81
CA LYS A 106 0.44 8.94 3.00
C LYS A 106 0.62 7.57 2.35
N PHE A 107 0.31 6.50 3.08
CA PHE A 107 0.29 5.14 2.55
C PHE A 107 -0.65 5.04 1.34
N VAL A 108 -1.93 5.43 1.49
CA VAL A 108 -2.94 5.33 0.42
C VAL A 108 -2.56 6.18 -0.79
N LEU A 109 -2.12 7.43 -0.57
CA LEU A 109 -1.72 8.33 -1.67
C LEU A 109 -0.46 7.85 -2.41
N SER A 110 0.40 7.07 -1.75
CA SER A 110 1.61 6.51 -2.37
C SER A 110 1.36 5.14 -3.00
N PHE A 111 0.37 4.39 -2.50
CA PHE A 111 -0.04 3.07 -2.99
C PHE A 111 -0.97 3.17 -4.22
N ALA A 112 -1.88 4.15 -4.25
CA ALA A 112 -2.90 4.25 -5.30
C ALA A 112 -2.33 4.47 -6.72
N PRO A 113 -1.33 5.34 -6.97
CA PRO A 113 -0.87 5.61 -8.33
C PRO A 113 -0.34 4.36 -9.07
N PRO A 114 0.54 3.51 -8.49
CA PRO A 114 0.96 2.28 -9.16
C PRO A 114 -0.19 1.31 -9.46
N ILE A 115 -1.22 1.24 -8.62
CA ILE A 115 -2.40 0.39 -8.86
C ILE A 115 -3.23 0.90 -10.04
N VAL A 116 -3.46 2.22 -10.10
CA VAL A 116 -4.16 2.85 -11.24
C VAL A 116 -3.38 2.59 -12.53
N VAL A 117 -2.06 2.76 -12.51
CA VAL A 117 -1.18 2.45 -13.65
C VAL A 117 -1.28 0.96 -14.02
N GLY A 118 -1.36 0.05 -13.04
CA GLY A 118 -1.55 -1.37 -13.28
C GLY A 118 -2.85 -1.70 -14.00
N GLY A 119 -3.96 -1.07 -13.59
CA GLY A 119 -5.25 -1.21 -14.28
C GLY A 119 -5.20 -0.71 -15.73
N LEU A 120 -4.64 0.48 -15.95
CA LEU A 120 -4.49 1.07 -17.28
C LEU A 120 -3.60 0.22 -18.20
N LEU A 121 -2.45 -0.25 -17.69
CA LEU A 121 -1.55 -1.12 -18.45
C LEU A 121 -2.16 -2.49 -18.73
N THR A 122 -2.95 -3.04 -17.80
CA THR A 122 -3.66 -4.30 -18.04
C THR A 122 -4.58 -4.18 -19.24
N PHE A 123 -5.36 -3.10 -19.31
CA PHE A 123 -6.24 -2.82 -20.44
C PHE A 123 -5.44 -2.67 -21.75
N ALA A 124 -4.40 -1.83 -21.75
CA ALA A 124 -3.59 -1.57 -22.94
C ALA A 124 -2.90 -2.85 -23.48
N LEU A 125 -2.30 -3.65 -22.60
CA LEU A 125 -1.57 -4.87 -22.98
C LEU A 125 -2.50 -5.99 -23.42
N TYR A 126 -3.69 -6.09 -22.82
CA TYR A 126 -4.71 -7.01 -23.28
C TYR A 126 -5.14 -6.69 -24.72
N HIS A 127 -5.35 -5.41 -25.04
CA HIS A 127 -5.66 -4.97 -26.41
C HIS A 127 -4.50 -5.18 -27.39
N ALA A 128 -3.25 -5.08 -26.92
CA ALA A 128 -2.06 -5.37 -27.71
C ALA A 128 -1.74 -6.88 -27.86
N GLY A 129 -2.51 -7.77 -27.21
CA GLY A 129 -2.25 -9.21 -27.21
C GLY A 129 -1.01 -9.64 -26.39
N MET A 130 -0.43 -8.74 -25.59
CA MET A 130 0.80 -8.95 -24.83
C MET A 130 0.54 -9.48 -23.41
N LEU A 131 -0.32 -10.48 -23.28
CA LEU A 131 -0.72 -11.01 -21.96
C LEU A 131 0.43 -11.68 -21.20
N ALA A 132 1.44 -12.19 -21.90
CA ALA A 132 2.61 -12.81 -21.29
C ALA A 132 3.40 -11.88 -20.35
N ALA A 133 3.32 -10.56 -20.55
CA ALA A 133 4.00 -9.57 -19.72
C ALA A 133 3.21 -9.22 -18.43
N LEU A 134 1.91 -9.55 -18.37
CA LEU A 134 1.03 -9.16 -17.25
C LEU A 134 1.52 -9.67 -15.89
N PRO A 135 1.92 -10.94 -15.71
CA PRO A 135 2.41 -11.44 -14.42
C PRO A 135 3.55 -10.60 -13.84
N GLY A 136 4.56 -10.30 -14.67
CA GLY A 136 5.70 -9.48 -14.24
C GLY A 136 5.31 -8.04 -13.93
N ILE A 137 4.46 -7.43 -14.77
CA ILE A 137 3.98 -6.07 -14.56
C ILE A 137 3.13 -5.93 -13.30
N TRP A 138 2.21 -6.88 -13.05
CA TRP A 138 1.39 -6.86 -11.84
C TRP A 138 2.24 -7.00 -10.58
N LEU A 139 3.19 -7.94 -10.55
CA LEU A 139 4.11 -8.10 -9.42
C LEU A 139 4.97 -6.86 -9.19
N LEU A 140 5.50 -6.25 -10.27
CA LEU A 140 6.30 -5.03 -10.18
C LEU A 140 5.49 -3.83 -9.68
N LEU A 141 4.28 -3.61 -10.21
CA LEU A 141 3.46 -2.46 -9.85
C LEU A 141 2.85 -2.62 -8.45
N TYR A 142 2.41 -3.83 -8.09
CA TYR A 142 1.98 -4.11 -6.73
C TYR A 142 3.13 -4.00 -5.73
N GLY A 143 4.30 -4.56 -6.08
CA GLY A 143 5.52 -4.41 -5.28
C GLY A 143 5.90 -2.93 -5.11
N THR A 144 5.84 -2.14 -6.18
CA THR A 144 6.09 -0.69 -6.14
C THR A 144 5.07 0.00 -5.23
N ALA A 145 3.77 -0.31 -5.36
CA ALA A 145 2.72 0.23 -4.49
C ALA A 145 3.01 -0.04 -3.01
N ILE A 146 3.45 -1.26 -2.68
CA ILE A 146 3.82 -1.66 -1.33
C ILE A 146 5.09 -0.96 -0.85
N VAL A 147 6.13 -0.83 -1.69
CA VAL A 147 7.37 -0.14 -1.31
C VAL A 147 7.08 1.33 -1.02
N THR A 148 6.36 2.02 -1.91
CA THR A 148 6.07 3.46 -1.77
C THR A 148 5.10 3.73 -0.64
N GLY A 149 4.02 2.96 -0.51
CA GLY A 149 3.10 3.06 0.61
C GLY A 149 3.78 2.68 1.93
N GLY A 150 4.53 1.59 1.91
CA GLY A 150 5.24 1.03 3.07
C GLY A 150 6.43 1.85 3.56
N ALA A 151 6.88 2.86 2.81
CA ALA A 151 7.92 3.80 3.26
C ALA A 151 7.54 4.53 4.56
N PHE A 152 6.23 4.62 4.87
CA PHE A 152 5.70 5.21 6.09
C PHE A 152 5.18 4.14 7.09
N SER A 153 5.51 2.87 6.87
CA SER A 153 5.05 1.71 7.65
C SER A 153 6.24 0.98 8.30
N VAL A 154 5.95 -0.10 9.02
CA VAL A 154 6.97 -0.97 9.60
C VAL A 154 7.83 -1.58 8.50
N ARG A 155 9.16 -1.66 8.74
CA ARG A 155 10.17 -2.04 7.73
C ARG A 155 9.90 -3.37 7.00
N VAL A 156 9.15 -4.29 7.61
CA VAL A 156 8.77 -5.56 6.99
C VAL A 156 7.89 -5.37 5.73
N VAL A 157 7.10 -4.30 5.65
CA VAL A 157 6.21 -4.00 4.53
C VAL A 157 6.98 -3.61 3.25
N PRO A 158 7.87 -2.60 3.24
CA PRO A 158 8.64 -2.30 2.03
C PRO A 158 9.57 -3.44 1.62
N VAL A 159 10.07 -4.27 2.56
CA VAL A 159 10.83 -5.49 2.22
C VAL A 159 9.97 -6.49 1.44
N MET A 160 8.71 -6.71 1.85
CA MET A 160 7.74 -7.51 1.10
C MET A 160 7.57 -6.98 -0.34
N GLY A 161 7.43 -5.66 -0.48
CA GLY A 161 7.32 -5.00 -1.78
C GLY A 161 8.55 -5.21 -2.66
N MET A 162 9.75 -5.13 -2.10
CA MET A 162 10.99 -5.42 -2.83
C MET A 162 11.06 -6.89 -3.28
N CYS A 163 10.63 -7.86 -2.46
CA CYS A 163 10.55 -9.26 -2.86
C CYS A 163 9.61 -9.46 -4.07
N LEU A 164 8.44 -8.79 -4.06
CA LEU A 164 7.51 -8.80 -5.20
C LEU A 164 8.11 -8.18 -6.45
N MET A 165 8.85 -7.06 -6.31
CA MET A 165 9.52 -6.43 -7.44
C MET A 165 10.61 -7.32 -8.03
N LEU A 166 11.39 -8.04 -7.21
CA LEU A 166 12.39 -8.99 -7.67
C LEU A 166 11.74 -10.16 -8.42
N LEU A 167 10.65 -10.73 -7.89
CA LEU A 167 9.89 -11.77 -8.57
C LEU A 167 9.28 -11.28 -9.89
N GLY A 168 8.71 -10.07 -9.90
CA GLY A 168 8.14 -9.48 -11.11
C GLY A 168 9.19 -9.15 -12.17
N GLY A 169 10.37 -8.69 -11.75
CA GLY A 169 11.52 -8.51 -12.62
C GLY A 169 11.95 -9.83 -13.24
N ALA A 170 12.11 -10.89 -12.44
CA ALA A 170 12.41 -12.22 -12.96
C ALA A 170 11.33 -12.72 -13.94
N ALA A 171 10.05 -12.56 -13.59
CA ALA A 171 8.92 -12.99 -14.43
C ALA A 171 8.94 -12.36 -15.83
N LEU A 172 9.39 -11.11 -15.97
CA LEU A 172 9.48 -10.43 -17.28
C LEU A 172 10.54 -11.03 -18.22
N PHE A 173 11.60 -11.63 -17.68
CA PHE A 173 12.73 -12.14 -18.47
C PHE A 173 12.74 -13.68 -18.57
N THR A 174 11.75 -14.35 -17.99
CA THR A 174 11.57 -15.80 -18.06
C THR A 174 10.47 -16.21 -19.05
N PRO A 175 10.41 -17.49 -19.45
CA PRO A 175 9.36 -17.97 -20.33
C PRO A 175 7.94 -17.68 -19.80
N ALA A 176 7.03 -17.28 -20.69
CA ALA A 176 5.66 -16.93 -20.36
C ALA A 176 4.89 -18.05 -19.62
N ALA A 177 5.27 -19.32 -19.86
CA ALA A 177 4.70 -20.48 -19.18
C ALA A 177 4.88 -20.47 -17.66
N TRP A 178 5.83 -19.69 -17.13
CA TRP A 178 6.11 -19.61 -15.70
C TRP A 178 5.32 -18.50 -15.01
N GLY A 179 4.51 -17.73 -15.75
CA GLY A 179 3.76 -16.58 -15.22
C GLY A 179 2.89 -16.91 -14.00
N ASP A 180 2.11 -17.98 -14.06
CA ASP A 180 1.26 -18.41 -12.93
C ASP A 180 2.10 -18.86 -11.72
N ALA A 181 3.27 -19.46 -11.94
CA ALA A 181 4.17 -19.85 -10.86
C ALA A 181 4.76 -18.62 -10.16
N PHE A 182 5.15 -17.59 -10.91
CA PHE A 182 5.60 -16.32 -10.33
C PHE A 182 4.49 -15.61 -9.57
N MET A 183 3.25 -15.61 -10.08
CA MET A 183 2.12 -15.02 -9.37
C MET A 183 1.73 -15.81 -8.12
N ALA A 184 1.78 -17.14 -8.16
CA ALA A 184 1.61 -17.98 -6.97
C ALA A 184 2.69 -17.71 -5.92
N ALA A 185 3.96 -17.54 -6.35
CA ALA A 185 5.05 -17.21 -5.45
C ALA A 185 4.89 -15.80 -4.85
N GLY A 186 4.56 -14.80 -5.67
CA GLY A 186 4.44 -13.41 -5.23
C GLY A 186 3.14 -13.13 -4.46
N PHE A 187 2.00 -13.26 -5.13
CA PHE A 187 0.70 -12.96 -4.50
C PHE A 187 0.29 -14.02 -3.48
N GLY A 188 0.78 -15.25 -3.60
CA GLY A 188 0.51 -16.33 -2.64
C GLY A 188 1.56 -16.43 -1.53
N VAL A 189 2.71 -17.04 -1.85
CA VAL A 189 3.72 -17.44 -0.84
C VAL A 189 4.29 -16.24 -0.10
N VAL A 190 4.81 -15.23 -0.81
CA VAL A 190 5.36 -14.02 -0.19
C VAL A 190 4.29 -13.36 0.69
N GLN A 191 3.06 -13.25 0.20
CA GLN A 191 2.00 -12.59 0.95
C GLN A 191 1.57 -13.36 2.20
N ILE A 192 1.58 -14.71 2.17
CA ILE A 192 1.35 -15.55 3.35
C ILE A 192 2.50 -15.39 4.36
N CYS A 193 3.75 -15.52 3.92
CA CYS A 193 4.91 -15.47 4.80
C CYS A 193 5.01 -14.13 5.54
N PHE A 194 4.91 -13.03 4.80
CA PHE A 194 4.97 -11.69 5.38
C PHE A 194 3.69 -11.36 6.17
N GLY A 195 2.51 -11.76 5.70
CA GLY A 195 1.26 -11.59 6.43
C GLY A 195 1.29 -12.28 7.81
N TRP A 196 1.78 -13.52 7.85
CA TRP A 196 1.96 -14.26 9.09
C TRP A 196 2.99 -13.61 10.03
N TRP A 197 4.12 -13.14 9.48
CA TRP A 197 5.12 -12.42 10.26
C TRP A 197 4.51 -11.17 10.90
N ILE A 198 3.77 -10.38 10.11
CA ILE A 198 3.09 -9.16 10.57
C ILE A 198 2.06 -9.48 11.64
N ALA A 199 1.26 -10.53 11.45
CA ALA A 199 0.26 -10.95 12.44
C ALA A 199 0.89 -11.31 13.79
N ARG A 200 2.05 -11.98 13.77
CA ARG A 200 2.78 -12.39 14.98
C ARG A 200 3.47 -11.25 15.72
N HIS A 201 4.07 -10.29 15.00
CA HIS A 201 4.95 -9.27 15.62
C HIS A 201 4.31 -7.88 15.73
N TYR A 202 3.34 -7.57 14.87
CA TYR A 202 2.72 -6.24 14.77
C TYR A 202 1.19 -6.31 14.89
N GLY A 203 0.65 -7.45 15.32
CA GLY A 203 -0.77 -7.68 15.51
C GLY A 203 -1.53 -8.04 14.24
N GLY A 204 -2.61 -8.79 14.43
CA GLY A 204 -3.53 -9.27 13.42
C GLY A 204 -4.80 -8.44 13.32
#